data_AF-A0A645AN47-F1
#
_entry.id   AF-A0A645AN47-F1
#
_cell.length_a   1.000
_cell.length_b   1.000
_cell.length_c   1.000
_cell.angle_alpha   90.00
_cell.angle_beta   90.00
_cell.angle_gamma   90.00
#
_symmetry.space_group_name_H-M   'P 1'
#
loop_
_entity.id
_entity.type
_entity.pdbx_description
1 polymer ?
#
loop_
_entity_poly.entity_id
_entity_poly.type
_entity_poly.pdbx_seq_one_letter_code
_entity_poly.pdbx_strand_id
1 'polypeptide(L)'
;MKDELAHNTFNHSDKRESEGDIEQPITEHEHFEDYDPTRDLPNYHSPSTDLLENFDALFSTNKVIETKKIIANILRANHIAIQSIEVTVGYTNTLYEIIPQKGFRINQIKRLDADLSFHLSTVNLSIEPIFDRGTIGIIVSNKEQTILPIKSMINSNDFVNTIYELPLIIGQTVAHENIIVDLTEKSHILISGATGQGKSVLLNVLITSLLYKKHPAEIKFVLIDPDRIELSLYSVLVKHFLSDITGPND
;
A
#
# COMPACT_ATOMS: atom_id res chain seq x y z
N MET A 1 -63.63 11.11 -20.84
CA MET A 1 -64.90 11.81 -21.15
C MET A 1 -66.01 11.02 -20.47
N LYS A 2 -66.59 11.58 -19.40
CA LYS A 2 -67.71 11.09 -18.56
C LYS A 2 -67.37 9.89 -17.65
N ASP A 3 -67.37 10.01 -16.32
CA ASP A 3 -68.50 10.20 -15.36
C ASP A 3 -69.47 9.00 -15.45
N GLU A 4 -70.03 8.37 -14.43
CA GLU A 4 -70.11 8.52 -12.97
C GLU A 4 -71.03 7.35 -12.50
N LEU A 5 -71.28 7.26 -11.18
CA LEU A 5 -72.39 6.57 -10.48
C LEU A 5 -72.22 5.05 -10.22
N ALA A 6 -71.94 4.59 -9.00
CA ALA A 6 -72.59 4.76 -7.68
C ALA A 6 -73.81 3.86 -7.42
N HIS A 7 -73.69 3.14 -6.30
CA HIS A 7 -74.69 2.69 -5.31
C HIS A 7 -75.00 1.20 -5.21
N ASN A 8 -74.55 0.62 -4.09
CA ASN A 8 -75.54 0.15 -3.11
C ASN A 8 -75.04 0.33 -1.67
N THR A 9 -75.82 1.08 -0.90
CA THR A 9 -75.80 1.37 0.53
C THR A 9 -76.24 0.18 1.37
N PHE A 10 -75.77 0.05 2.62
CA PHE A 10 -76.68 -0.06 3.78
C PHE A 10 -75.96 0.29 5.11
N ASN A 11 -76.54 1.27 5.80
CA ASN A 11 -76.13 1.91 7.05
C ASN A 11 -76.34 1.01 8.30
N HIS A 12 -75.50 1.22 9.34
CA HIS A 12 -76.05 1.41 10.68
C HIS A 12 -75.20 2.35 11.59
N SER A 13 -75.80 3.53 11.82
CA SER A 13 -75.84 4.36 13.04
C SER A 13 -74.57 4.90 13.72
N ASP A 14 -74.41 6.21 13.56
CA ASP A 14 -73.76 7.19 14.45
C ASP A 14 -74.29 7.19 15.90
N LYS A 15 -73.39 7.43 16.87
CA LYS A 15 -73.40 8.66 17.71
C LYS A 15 -72.20 8.77 18.67
N ARG A 16 -71.39 9.81 18.39
CA ARG A 16 -70.78 10.86 19.27
C ARG A 16 -69.64 10.53 20.26
N GLU A 17 -68.46 10.99 19.85
CA GLU A 17 -67.54 11.96 20.50
C GLU A 17 -67.30 11.92 22.02
N SER A 18 -66.04 11.71 22.41
CA SER A 18 -65.32 12.63 23.30
C SER A 18 -63.79 12.50 23.11
N GLU A 19 -63.15 13.66 23.05
CA GLU A 19 -61.72 13.94 22.86
C GLU A 19 -60.79 13.10 23.74
N GLY A 20 -59.73 12.55 23.13
CA GLY A 20 -58.64 11.87 23.81
C GLY A 20 -57.32 12.23 23.13
N ASP A 21 -56.55 13.07 23.82
CA ASP A 21 -55.13 13.40 23.70
C ASP A 21 -54.41 12.99 22.40
N ILE A 22 -54.08 13.99 21.59
CA ILE A 22 -53.09 13.87 20.52
C ILE A 22 -51.72 13.67 21.20
N GLU A 23 -51.23 12.43 21.23
CA GLU A 23 -49.84 12.14 21.57
C GLU A 23 -48.92 12.95 20.65
N GLN A 24 -48.15 13.87 21.24
CA GLN A 24 -47.12 14.61 20.53
C GLN A 24 -46.05 13.62 20.03
N PRO A 25 -45.47 13.82 18.83
CA PRO A 25 -44.39 12.97 18.37
C PRO A 25 -43.18 13.17 19.28
N ILE A 26 -42.68 12.08 19.87
CA ILE A 26 -41.47 12.06 20.67
C ILE A 26 -40.29 12.41 19.74
N THR A 27 -39.92 13.69 19.69
CA THR A 27 -38.65 14.15 19.11
C THR A 27 -37.58 14.13 20.21
N GLU A 28 -37.20 12.93 20.64
CA GLU A 28 -35.94 12.74 21.35
C GLU A 28 -34.92 12.27 20.31
N HIS A 29 -34.19 13.24 19.76
CA HIS A 29 -32.92 12.94 19.12
C HIS A 29 -31.95 12.55 20.24
N GLU A 30 -31.92 11.26 20.60
CA GLU A 30 -30.86 10.72 21.42
C GLU A 30 -29.54 11.01 20.71
N HIS A 31 -28.74 11.90 21.29
CA HIS A 31 -27.34 12.05 20.93
C HIS A 31 -26.62 10.77 21.35
N PHE A 32 -26.55 9.79 20.46
CA PHE A 32 -25.60 8.70 20.59
C PHE A 32 -24.20 9.32 20.61
N GLU A 33 -23.47 9.17 21.73
CA GLU A 33 -22.03 9.45 21.74
C GLU A 33 -21.39 8.67 20.59
N ASP A 34 -20.44 9.30 19.88
CA ASP A 34 -19.66 8.60 18.85
C ASP A 34 -19.02 7.35 19.47
N TYR A 35 -19.31 6.17 18.91
CA TYR A 35 -18.80 4.90 19.39
C TYR A 35 -17.27 4.87 19.23
N ASP A 36 -16.54 4.92 20.35
CA ASP A 36 -15.10 4.74 20.39
C ASP A 36 -14.75 3.27 20.65
N PRO A 37 -14.30 2.51 19.63
CA PRO A 37 -13.98 1.10 19.77
C PRO A 37 -12.81 0.85 20.73
N THR A 38 -11.95 1.83 20.98
CA THR A 38 -10.76 1.63 21.81
C THR A 38 -11.07 1.45 23.30
N ARG A 39 -12.28 1.83 23.74
CA ARG A 39 -12.75 1.71 25.13
C ARG A 39 -12.79 0.26 25.63
N ASP A 40 -12.90 -0.72 24.73
CA ASP A 40 -12.90 -2.14 25.10
C ASP A 40 -11.52 -2.67 25.52
N LEU A 41 -10.44 -1.97 25.14
CA LEU A 41 -9.06 -2.37 25.42
C LEU A 41 -8.21 -1.15 25.86
N PRO A 42 -8.56 -0.47 26.96
CA PRO A 42 -7.95 0.81 27.34
C PRO A 42 -6.48 0.69 27.80
N ASN A 43 -6.05 -0.53 28.16
CA ASN A 43 -4.68 -0.82 28.59
C ASN A 43 -3.81 -1.39 27.46
N TYR A 44 -4.33 -1.45 26.22
CA TYR A 44 -3.53 -1.91 25.09
C TYR A 44 -2.46 -0.88 24.74
N HIS A 45 -1.24 -1.37 24.53
CA HIS A 45 -0.13 -0.55 24.08
C HIS A 45 0.36 -1.08 22.74
N SER A 46 0.44 -0.19 21.76
CA SER A 46 1.02 -0.51 20.46
C SER A 46 2.48 -0.95 20.59
N PRO A 47 2.96 -1.85 19.72
CA PRO A 47 4.33 -2.33 19.77
C PRO A 47 5.33 -1.19 19.54
N SER A 48 6.43 -1.19 20.31
CA SER A 48 7.55 -0.26 20.06
C SER A 48 8.30 -0.66 18.79
N THR A 49 8.77 0.33 18.03
CA THR A 49 9.62 0.10 16.86
C THR A 49 11.01 -0.45 17.21
N ASP A 50 11.36 -0.55 18.49
CA ASP A 50 12.56 -1.24 18.98
C ASP A 50 12.54 -2.75 18.71
N LEU A 51 11.36 -3.33 18.49
CA LEU A 51 11.21 -4.72 18.07
C LEU A 51 11.63 -4.95 16.61
N LEU A 52 11.83 -3.89 15.84
CA LEU A 52 12.20 -3.96 14.43
C LEU A 52 13.70 -3.72 14.25
N GLU A 53 14.31 -4.49 13.35
CA GLU A 53 15.72 -4.36 13.00
C GLU A 53 15.98 -3.18 12.05
N ASN A 54 17.13 -2.56 12.22
CA ASN A 54 17.68 -1.58 11.29
C ASN A 54 18.77 -2.24 10.45
N PHE A 55 18.85 -1.84 9.19
CA PHE A 55 19.93 -2.24 8.29
C PHE A 55 20.60 -0.97 7.77
N ASP A 56 21.90 -0.85 7.98
CA ASP A 56 22.68 0.25 7.41
C ASP A 56 22.81 0.04 5.91
N ALA A 57 22.34 1.02 5.14
CA ALA A 57 22.45 1.01 3.69
C ALA A 57 23.87 1.41 3.28
N LEU A 58 24.75 0.41 3.14
CA LEU A 58 26.11 0.62 2.66
C LEU A 58 26.15 0.50 1.14
N PHE A 59 26.20 1.65 0.47
CA PHE A 59 26.29 1.72 -0.99
C PHE A 59 27.72 1.94 -1.47
N SER A 60 28.16 1.16 -2.47
CA SER A 60 29.50 1.30 -3.03
C SER A 60 29.59 2.46 -4.03
N THR A 61 30.11 3.61 -3.59
CA THR A 61 30.28 4.80 -4.43
C THR A 61 31.16 4.55 -5.67
N ASN A 62 32.22 3.76 -5.54
CA ASN A 62 33.16 3.50 -6.64
C ASN A 62 32.49 2.75 -7.80
N LYS A 63 31.68 1.72 -7.50
CA LYS A 63 30.95 0.94 -8.51
C LYS A 63 29.93 1.81 -9.24
N VAL A 64 29.22 2.67 -8.52
CA VAL A 64 28.25 3.61 -9.09
C VAL A 64 28.91 4.57 -10.07
N ILE A 65 30.09 5.10 -9.73
CA ILE A 65 30.87 5.98 -10.62
C ILE A 65 31.34 5.22 -11.87
N GLU A 66 31.78 3.97 -11.72
CA GLU A 66 32.21 3.13 -12.84
C GLU A 66 31.05 2.85 -13.81
N THR A 67 29.91 2.40 -13.31
CA THR A 67 28.70 2.16 -14.11
C THR A 67 28.24 3.44 -14.82
N LYS A 68 28.22 4.58 -14.14
CA LYS A 68 27.92 5.89 -14.75
C LYS A 68 28.85 6.20 -15.93
N LYS A 69 30.15 5.93 -15.79
CA LYS A 69 31.13 6.13 -16.88
C LYS A 69 30.88 5.19 -18.06
N ILE A 70 30.57 3.92 -17.80
CA ILE A 70 30.25 2.95 -18.85
C ILE A 70 29.02 3.40 -19.64
N ILE A 71 27.93 3.76 -18.96
CA ILE A 71 26.71 4.27 -19.59
C ILE A 71 27.02 5.52 -20.44
N ALA A 72 27.74 6.51 -19.89
CA ALA A 72 28.09 7.72 -20.61
C ALA A 72 28.93 7.44 -21.88
N ASN A 73 29.84 6.47 -21.81
CA ASN A 73 30.68 6.09 -22.94
C ASN A 73 29.88 5.39 -24.04
N ILE A 74 28.95 4.50 -23.69
CA ILE A 74 28.08 3.79 -24.64
C ILE A 74 27.15 4.78 -25.35
N LEU A 75 26.55 5.71 -24.61
CA LEU A 75 25.71 6.76 -25.18
C LEU A 75 26.51 7.63 -26.16
N ARG A 76 27.73 8.02 -25.79
CA ARG A 76 28.63 8.79 -26.67
C ARG A 76 29.03 8.03 -27.94
N ALA A 77 29.38 6.75 -27.80
CA ALA A 77 29.78 5.90 -28.92
C ALA A 77 28.65 5.72 -29.94
N ASN A 78 27.39 5.78 -29.49
CA ASN A 78 26.19 5.70 -30.32
C ASN A 78 25.66 7.08 -30.76
N HIS A 79 26.46 8.14 -30.63
CA HIS A 79 26.10 9.51 -31.00
C HIS A 79 24.84 10.05 -30.29
N ILE A 80 24.58 9.58 -29.07
CA ILE A 80 23.49 10.07 -28.23
C ILE A 80 24.02 11.20 -27.34
N ALA A 81 23.62 12.43 -27.67
CA ALA A 81 24.00 13.62 -26.92
C ALA A 81 23.15 13.77 -25.65
N ILE A 82 23.82 13.85 -24.50
CA ILE A 82 23.20 14.04 -23.19
C ILE A 82 23.76 15.30 -22.53
N GLN A 83 22.95 15.93 -21.68
CA GLN A 83 23.36 17.06 -20.86
C GLN A 83 24.08 16.57 -19.60
N SER A 84 23.48 15.62 -18.89
CA SER A 84 24.00 15.07 -17.64
C SER A 84 23.41 13.70 -17.34
N ILE A 85 24.03 13.02 -16.38
CA ILE A 85 23.51 11.79 -15.76
C ILE A 85 23.45 12.02 -14.26
N GLU A 86 22.25 12.00 -13.70
CA GLU A 86 21.99 12.01 -12.27
C GLU A 86 21.88 10.58 -11.76
N VAL A 87 22.25 10.34 -10.50
CA VAL A 87 22.31 8.98 -9.96
C VAL A 87 21.66 8.92 -8.60
N THR A 88 20.70 8.00 -8.46
CA THR A 88 20.00 7.72 -7.21
C THR A 88 20.20 6.26 -6.86
N VAL A 89 20.83 6.00 -5.72
CA VAL A 89 21.17 4.63 -5.29
C VAL A 89 20.07 4.10 -4.38
N GLY A 90 19.28 3.17 -4.87
CA GLY A 90 18.30 2.44 -4.07
C GLY A 90 18.88 1.17 -3.43
N TYR A 91 18.07 0.50 -2.62
CA TYR A 91 18.44 -0.72 -1.88
C TYR A 91 18.84 -1.90 -2.79
N THR A 92 18.03 -2.18 -3.81
CA THR A 92 18.24 -3.30 -4.74
C THR A 92 18.72 -2.87 -6.12
N ASN A 93 18.39 -1.65 -6.52
CA ASN A 93 18.67 -1.11 -7.85
C ASN A 93 19.15 0.35 -7.75
N THR A 94 19.97 0.77 -8.70
CA THR A 94 20.40 2.16 -8.88
C THR A 94 19.75 2.75 -10.12
N LEU A 95 19.19 3.95 -10.00
CA LEU A 95 18.64 4.73 -11.11
C LEU A 95 19.72 5.66 -11.66
N TYR A 96 20.03 5.52 -12.94
CA TYR A 96 20.84 6.46 -13.71
C TYR A 96 19.90 7.29 -14.58
N GLU A 97 19.58 8.49 -14.13
CA GLU A 97 18.67 9.40 -14.82
C GLU A 97 19.43 10.20 -15.87
N ILE A 98 19.07 9.97 -17.13
CA ILE A 98 19.68 10.61 -18.30
C ILE A 98 18.86 11.83 -18.67
N ILE A 99 19.51 13.00 -18.68
CA ILE A 99 18.94 14.26 -19.16
C ILE A 99 19.40 14.44 -20.61
N PRO A 100 18.53 14.23 -21.62
CA PRO A 100 18.92 14.30 -23.03
C PRO A 100 19.05 15.74 -23.53
N GLN A 101 19.82 15.95 -24.60
CA GLN A 101 19.80 17.23 -25.32
C GLN A 101 18.56 17.35 -26.23
N LYS A 102 18.24 18.58 -26.66
CA LYS A 102 17.13 18.84 -27.60
C LYS A 102 17.29 18.03 -28.89
N GLY A 103 16.17 17.54 -29.43
CA GLY A 103 16.14 16.76 -30.68
C GLY A 103 16.43 15.26 -30.50
N PHE A 104 16.62 14.82 -29.26
CA PHE A 104 16.78 13.40 -28.91
C PHE A 104 15.49 12.59 -29.18
N ARG A 105 15.65 11.32 -29.60
CA ARG A 105 14.55 10.37 -29.79
C ARG A 105 14.68 9.20 -28.82
N ILE A 106 13.67 8.98 -27.98
CA ILE A 106 13.64 7.92 -26.97
C ILE A 106 13.95 6.51 -27.52
N ASN A 107 13.52 6.22 -28.74
CA ASN A 107 13.77 4.94 -29.39
C ASN A 107 15.27 4.66 -29.62
N GLN A 108 16.14 5.66 -29.61
CA GLN A 108 17.59 5.47 -29.74
C GLN A 108 18.17 4.81 -28.49
N ILE A 109 17.79 5.25 -27.29
CA ILE A 109 18.29 4.65 -26.04
C ILE A 109 17.67 3.28 -25.80
N LYS A 110 16.37 3.11 -26.07
CA LYS A 110 15.69 1.81 -25.92
C LYS A 110 16.34 0.70 -26.76
N ARG A 111 16.97 1.03 -27.89
CA ARG A 111 17.69 0.06 -28.73
C ARG A 111 19.02 -0.40 -28.14
N LEU A 112 19.58 0.35 -27.19
CA LEU A 112 20.84 0.03 -26.53
C LEU A 112 20.65 -0.92 -25.34
N ASP A 113 19.43 -1.40 -25.08
CA ASP A 113 19.13 -2.30 -23.97
C ASP A 113 20.07 -3.52 -23.92
N ALA A 114 20.22 -4.22 -25.04
CA ALA A 114 21.11 -5.38 -25.13
C ALA A 114 22.60 -5.03 -24.96
N ASP A 115 23.04 -3.92 -25.57
CA ASP A 115 24.43 -3.46 -25.47
C ASP A 115 24.77 -3.00 -24.04
N LEU A 116 23.88 -2.25 -23.40
CA LEU A 116 24.01 -1.81 -22.02
C LEU A 116 24.05 -3.01 -21.08
N SER A 117 23.12 -3.95 -21.24
CA SER A 117 23.08 -5.21 -20.49
C SER A 117 24.41 -5.97 -20.60
N PHE A 118 24.93 -6.12 -21.82
CA PHE A 118 26.23 -6.77 -22.07
C PHE A 118 27.39 -6.05 -21.38
N HIS A 119 27.55 -4.74 -21.60
CA HIS A 119 28.65 -3.96 -21.06
C HIS A 119 28.60 -3.77 -19.54
N LEU A 120 27.39 -3.77 -18.95
CA LEU A 120 27.19 -3.69 -17.52
C LEU A 120 27.24 -5.06 -16.83
N SER A 121 27.34 -6.15 -17.61
CA SER A 121 27.34 -7.53 -17.11
C SER A 121 26.13 -7.83 -16.23
N THR A 122 24.95 -7.36 -16.64
CA THR A 122 23.67 -7.60 -15.96
C THR A 122 22.60 -7.95 -16.97
N VAL A 123 21.72 -8.89 -16.61
CA VAL A 123 20.48 -9.19 -17.35
C VAL A 123 19.28 -8.44 -16.79
N ASN A 124 19.46 -7.78 -15.63
CA ASN A 124 18.42 -7.03 -14.92
C ASN A 124 18.67 -5.54 -15.13
N LEU A 125 18.27 -5.05 -16.29
CA LEU A 125 18.28 -3.64 -16.66
C LEU A 125 16.89 -3.24 -17.18
N SER A 126 16.44 -2.05 -16.84
CA SER A 126 15.22 -1.46 -17.42
C SER A 126 15.50 -0.04 -17.92
N ILE A 127 14.88 0.33 -19.04
CA ILE A 127 14.96 1.67 -19.64
C ILE A 127 13.57 2.25 -19.74
N GLU A 128 13.28 3.25 -18.90
CA GLU A 128 11.94 3.81 -18.76
C GLU A 128 11.93 5.34 -18.94
N PRO A 129 10.96 5.90 -19.68
CA PRO A 129 10.75 7.35 -19.70
C PRO A 129 10.22 7.83 -18.35
N ILE A 130 10.73 8.97 -17.91
CA ILE A 130 10.26 9.73 -16.75
C ILE A 130 9.56 10.97 -17.29
N PHE A 131 8.24 10.86 -17.48
CA PHE A 131 7.45 11.84 -18.25
C PHE A 131 7.33 13.21 -17.59
N ASP A 132 7.21 13.24 -16.27
CA ASP A 132 7.15 14.43 -15.43
C ASP A 132 8.40 15.30 -15.55
N ARG A 133 9.58 14.68 -15.67
CA ARG A 133 10.87 15.38 -15.79
C ARG A 133 11.39 15.48 -17.22
N GLY A 134 10.80 14.74 -18.16
CA GLY A 134 11.30 14.66 -19.54
C GLY A 134 12.66 13.95 -19.65
N THR A 135 12.96 13.06 -18.71
CA THR A 135 14.23 12.34 -18.61
C THR A 135 14.03 10.85 -18.86
N ILE A 136 15.12 10.08 -18.87
CA ILE A 136 15.08 8.63 -19.11
C ILE A 136 15.84 7.96 -17.99
N GLY A 137 15.17 7.06 -17.28
CA GLY A 137 15.78 6.24 -16.25
C GLY A 137 16.38 4.97 -16.84
N ILE A 138 17.66 4.74 -16.58
CA ILE A 138 18.29 3.42 -16.74
C ILE A 138 18.42 2.82 -15.34
N ILE A 139 17.62 1.79 -15.05
CA ILE A 139 17.58 1.12 -13.75
C ILE A 139 18.46 -0.12 -13.83
N VAL A 140 19.47 -0.19 -12.97
CA VAL A 140 20.47 -1.26 -12.96
C VAL A 140 20.46 -1.93 -11.58
N SER A 141 20.36 -3.26 -11.53
CA SER A 141 20.46 -3.97 -10.25
C SER A 141 21.84 -3.80 -9.60
N ASN A 142 21.83 -3.56 -8.30
CA ASN A 142 23.05 -3.46 -7.51
C ASN A 142 23.70 -4.84 -7.40
N LYS A 143 25.05 -4.88 -7.48
CA LYS A 143 25.81 -6.11 -7.25
C LYS A 143 25.71 -6.59 -5.79
N GLU A 144 25.66 -5.64 -4.86
CA GLU A 144 25.42 -5.86 -3.44
C GLU A 144 24.07 -5.22 -3.12
N GLN A 145 23.07 -6.06 -2.86
CA GLN A 145 21.73 -5.61 -2.49
C GLN A 145 21.66 -5.47 -0.97
N THR A 146 21.01 -4.42 -0.49
CA THR A 146 20.74 -4.23 0.93
C THR A 146 19.25 -4.42 1.21
N ILE A 147 18.93 -4.92 2.40
CA ILE A 147 17.55 -5.05 2.86
C ILE A 147 16.97 -3.65 3.09
N LEU A 148 15.77 -3.41 2.59
CA LEU A 148 14.95 -2.25 2.99
C LEU A 148 14.35 -2.54 4.37
N PRO A 149 14.80 -1.87 5.45
CA PRO A 149 14.26 -2.11 6.78
C PRO A 149 12.81 -1.61 6.86
N ILE A 150 11.86 -2.48 7.23
CA ILE A 150 10.48 -2.04 7.48
C ILE A 150 10.41 -0.97 8.58
N LYS A 151 11.36 -0.95 9.52
CA LYS A 151 11.49 0.07 10.57
C LYS A 151 11.56 1.49 10.01
N SER A 152 12.27 1.70 8.89
CA SER A 152 12.37 3.05 8.30
C SER A 152 11.03 3.51 7.75
N MET A 153 10.22 2.59 7.23
CA MET A 153 8.90 2.86 6.67
C MET A 153 7.83 3.03 7.74
N ILE A 154 7.89 2.26 8.83
CA ILE A 154 6.95 2.43 9.95
C ILE A 154 7.19 3.75 10.68
N ASN A 155 8.44 4.20 10.78
CA ASN A 155 8.79 5.47 11.41
C ASN A 155 8.67 6.68 10.46
N SER A 156 8.29 6.48 9.20
CA SER A 156 8.26 7.56 8.23
C SER A 156 7.04 8.46 8.42
N ASN A 157 7.18 9.76 8.12
CA ASN A 157 6.11 10.74 8.35
C ASN A 157 4.85 10.44 7.56
N ASP A 158 4.99 9.91 6.35
CA ASP A 158 3.93 9.46 5.46
C ASP A 158 3.15 8.27 6.03
N PHE A 159 3.77 7.36 6.79
CA PHE A 159 3.05 6.27 7.45
C PHE A 159 2.47 6.70 8.80
N VAL A 160 3.25 7.39 9.62
CA VAL A 160 2.84 7.85 10.96
C VAL A 160 1.63 8.78 10.86
N ASN A 161 1.65 9.74 9.93
CA ASN A 161 0.59 10.73 9.76
C ASN A 161 -0.40 10.39 8.64
N THR A 162 -0.38 9.15 8.11
CA THR A 162 -1.36 8.78 7.08
C THR A 162 -2.79 8.87 7.63
N ILE A 163 -3.68 9.37 6.78
CA ILE A 163 -5.13 9.43 6.99
C ILE A 163 -5.83 8.15 6.50
N TYR A 164 -5.09 7.20 5.94
CA TYR A 164 -5.65 5.95 5.41
C TYR A 164 -6.32 5.12 6.50
N GLU A 165 -7.42 4.49 6.14
CA GLU A 165 -8.21 3.66 7.03
C GLU A 165 -7.56 2.29 7.23
N LEU A 166 -6.98 1.69 6.19
CA LEU A 166 -6.22 0.44 6.27
C LEU A 166 -4.90 0.55 5.51
N PRO A 167 -3.91 1.28 6.05
CA PRO A 167 -2.65 1.50 5.37
C PRO A 167 -1.79 0.25 5.35
N LEU A 168 -1.31 -0.07 4.16
CA LEU A 168 -0.45 -1.20 3.87
C LEU A 168 0.86 -0.70 3.27
N ILE A 169 1.97 -1.01 3.92
CA ILE A 169 3.30 -0.77 3.37
C ILE A 169 3.58 -1.83 2.30
N ILE A 170 3.92 -1.40 1.09
CA ILE A 170 4.31 -2.30 -0.01
C ILE A 170 5.82 -2.37 -0.15
N GLY A 171 6.49 -1.21 -0.05
CA GLY A 171 7.93 -1.09 -0.23
C GLY A 171 8.33 0.32 -0.61
N GLN A 172 9.53 0.50 -1.14
CA GLN A 172 10.06 1.82 -1.50
C GLN A 172 10.48 1.85 -2.98
N THR A 173 10.23 2.97 -3.64
CA THR A 173 10.73 3.21 -5.00
C THR A 173 12.24 3.42 -5.00
N VAL A 174 12.86 3.35 -6.18
CA VAL A 174 14.31 3.68 -6.32
C VAL A 174 14.58 5.16 -6.01
N ALA A 175 13.57 6.01 -6.04
CA ALA A 175 13.65 7.42 -5.65
C ALA A 175 13.48 7.66 -4.14
N HIS A 176 13.49 6.60 -3.32
CA HIS A 176 13.26 6.63 -1.87
C HIS A 176 11.86 7.09 -1.44
N GLU A 177 10.88 6.98 -2.33
CA GLU A 177 9.49 7.25 -2.01
C GLU A 177 8.85 5.97 -1.49
N ASN A 178 8.27 6.03 -0.30
CA ASN A 178 7.55 4.91 0.26
C ASN A 178 6.24 4.70 -0.50
N ILE A 179 5.92 3.44 -0.75
CA ILE A 179 4.68 3.00 -1.37
C ILE A 179 3.80 2.47 -0.26
N ILE A 180 2.82 3.30 0.13
CA ILE A 180 1.78 2.96 1.09
C ILE A 180 0.45 3.03 0.37
N VAL A 181 -0.37 2.00 0.50
CA VAL A 181 -1.70 1.92 -0.11
C VAL A 181 -2.77 1.80 0.96
N ASP A 182 -3.93 2.42 0.75
CA ASP A 182 -5.10 2.14 1.58
C ASP A 182 -5.86 0.93 1.02
N LEU A 183 -6.02 -0.11 1.83
CA LEU A 183 -6.77 -1.30 1.43
C LEU A 183 -8.25 -0.98 1.17
N THR A 184 -8.82 0.02 1.85
CA THR A 184 -10.24 0.38 1.67
C THR A 184 -10.51 0.92 0.27
N GLU A 185 -9.61 1.75 -0.26
CA GLU A 185 -9.69 2.30 -1.62
C GLU A 185 -9.56 1.22 -2.70
N LYS A 186 -8.74 0.18 -2.47
CA LYS A 186 -8.52 -0.91 -3.43
C LYS A 186 -9.49 -2.07 -3.25
N SER A 187 -10.21 -2.11 -2.14
CA SER A 187 -11.12 -3.16 -1.66
C SER A 187 -10.49 -4.55 -1.47
N HIS A 188 -9.66 -5.03 -2.41
CA HIS A 188 -8.97 -6.32 -2.36
C HIS A 188 -7.58 -6.25 -3.01
N ILE A 189 -6.67 -7.12 -2.57
CA ILE A 189 -5.32 -7.24 -3.12
C ILE A 189 -5.06 -8.70 -3.49
N LEU A 190 -4.56 -8.94 -4.71
CA LEU A 190 -4.06 -10.25 -5.14
C LEU A 190 -2.52 -10.25 -5.09
N ILE A 191 -1.96 -11.18 -4.33
CA ILE A 191 -0.51 -11.37 -4.25
C ILE A 191 -0.15 -12.71 -4.88
N SER A 192 0.59 -12.67 -5.97
CA SER A 192 1.05 -13.86 -6.70
C SER A 192 2.55 -13.79 -6.96
N GLY A 193 3.23 -14.92 -6.90
CA GLY A 193 4.66 -15.03 -7.21
C GLY A 193 5.16 -16.46 -7.01
N ALA A 194 6.25 -16.80 -7.71
CA ALA A 194 6.93 -18.08 -7.52
C ALA A 194 7.61 -18.12 -6.13
N THR A 195 7.92 -19.33 -5.65
CA THR A 195 8.70 -19.53 -4.42
C THR A 195 10.02 -18.76 -4.49
N GLY A 196 10.35 -18.04 -3.42
CA GLY A 196 11.57 -17.23 -3.35
C GLY A 196 11.44 -15.79 -3.89
N GLN A 197 10.32 -15.42 -4.52
CA GLN A 197 10.09 -14.06 -5.03
C GLN A 197 9.61 -13.05 -3.96
N GLY A 198 9.62 -13.44 -2.68
CA GLY A 198 9.26 -12.55 -1.58
C GLY A 198 7.77 -12.46 -1.25
N LYS A 199 6.91 -13.36 -1.77
CA LYS A 199 5.47 -13.39 -1.45
C LYS A 199 5.20 -13.44 0.07
N SER A 200 5.83 -14.39 0.77
CA SER A 200 5.64 -14.57 2.20
C SER A 200 6.21 -13.41 3.01
N VAL A 201 7.32 -12.83 2.56
CA VAL A 201 7.88 -11.60 3.15
C VAL A 201 6.90 -10.44 3.01
N LEU A 202 6.31 -10.24 1.83
CA LEU A 202 5.32 -9.20 1.60
C LEU A 202 4.09 -9.41 2.49
N LEU A 203 3.56 -10.62 2.60
CA LEU A 203 2.44 -10.91 3.51
C LEU A 203 2.75 -10.48 4.95
N ASN A 204 3.95 -10.79 5.44
CA ASN A 204 4.37 -10.38 6.78
C ASN A 204 4.45 -8.85 6.91
N VAL A 205 5.00 -8.16 5.90
CA VAL A 205 5.04 -6.68 5.85
C VAL A 205 3.64 -6.08 5.93
N LEU A 206 2.67 -6.63 5.19
CA LEU A 206 1.28 -6.16 5.19
C LEU A 206 0.63 -6.32 6.57
N ILE A 207 0.76 -7.50 7.19
CA ILE A 207 0.23 -7.76 8.53
C ILE A 207 0.90 -6.84 9.55
N THR A 208 2.22 -6.70 9.51
CA THR A 208 2.98 -5.82 10.40
C THR A 208 2.58 -4.35 10.22
N SER A 209 2.30 -3.89 9.00
CA SER A 209 1.79 -2.53 8.75
C SER A 209 0.53 -2.26 9.57
N LEU A 210 -0.43 -3.18 9.51
CA LEU A 210 -1.69 -3.06 10.24
C LEU A 210 -1.49 -3.17 11.75
N LEU A 211 -0.64 -4.07 12.22
CA LEU A 211 -0.34 -4.21 13.66
C LEU A 211 0.31 -2.98 14.28
N TYR A 212 1.12 -2.24 13.51
CA TYR A 212 1.75 -1.00 13.98
C TYR A 212 0.85 0.23 13.86
N LYS A 213 -0.20 0.18 13.03
CA LYS A 213 -1.09 1.33 12.81
C LYS A 213 -2.44 1.22 13.50
N LYS A 214 -3.03 0.03 13.56
CA LYS A 214 -4.43 -0.18 13.95
C LYS A 214 -4.52 -0.75 15.35
N HIS A 215 -5.47 -0.22 16.12
CA HIS A 215 -5.81 -0.77 17.41
C HIS A 215 -6.57 -2.10 17.22
N PRO A 216 -6.41 -3.11 18.10
CA PRO A 216 -7.11 -4.40 18.00
C PRO A 216 -8.64 -4.31 18.06
N ALA A 217 -9.20 -3.16 18.46
CA ALA A 217 -10.63 -2.91 18.41
C ALA A 217 -11.12 -2.36 17.06
N GLU A 218 -10.21 -1.85 16.23
CA GLU A 218 -10.51 -1.33 14.89
C GLU A 218 -10.37 -2.41 13.80
N ILE A 219 -9.60 -3.47 14.06
CA ILE A 219 -9.33 -4.51 13.06
C ILE A 219 -9.27 -5.91 13.68
N LYS A 220 -9.83 -6.89 12.96
CA LYS A 220 -9.65 -8.32 13.20
C LYS A 220 -9.18 -9.02 11.93
N PHE A 221 -8.24 -9.94 12.07
CA PHE A 221 -7.75 -10.80 11.00
C PHE A 221 -8.48 -12.12 11.00
N VAL A 222 -8.80 -12.60 9.79
CA VAL A 222 -9.13 -13.99 9.52
C VAL A 222 -8.01 -14.53 8.64
N LEU A 223 -7.13 -15.33 9.24
CA LEU A 223 -5.97 -15.89 8.56
C LEU A 223 -6.26 -17.34 8.17
N ILE A 224 -6.25 -17.63 6.87
CA ILE A 224 -6.49 -18.97 6.33
C ILE A 224 -5.18 -19.49 5.73
N ASP A 225 -4.57 -20.46 6.40
CA ASP A 225 -3.35 -21.13 5.94
C ASP A 225 -3.59 -22.65 5.90
N PRO A 226 -3.99 -23.20 4.74
CA PRO A 226 -4.32 -24.62 4.62
C PRO A 226 -3.12 -25.52 4.89
N ASP A 227 -1.90 -25.05 4.58
CA ASP A 227 -0.66 -25.82 4.74
C ASP A 227 0.03 -25.59 6.09
N ARG A 228 -0.41 -24.56 6.85
CA ARG A 228 0.12 -24.15 8.18
C ARG A 228 1.61 -23.80 8.19
N ILE A 229 2.14 -23.36 7.05
CA ILE A 229 3.58 -23.08 6.90
C ILE A 229 3.89 -21.62 7.26
N GLU A 230 3.04 -20.69 6.88
CA GLU A 230 3.39 -19.26 6.82
C GLU A 230 2.71 -18.45 7.94
N LEU A 231 1.44 -18.74 8.24
CA LEU A 231 0.64 -17.92 9.15
C LEU A 231 0.54 -18.48 10.57
N SER A 232 1.07 -19.68 10.82
CA SER A 232 1.06 -20.32 12.14
C SER A 232 1.76 -19.49 13.22
N LEU A 233 2.77 -18.69 12.84
CA LEU A 233 3.45 -17.71 13.69
C LEU A 233 2.48 -16.70 14.33
N TYR A 234 1.41 -16.33 13.63
CA TYR A 234 0.45 -15.32 14.07
C TYR A 234 -0.59 -15.83 15.06
N SER A 235 -0.57 -17.13 15.41
CA SER A 235 -1.46 -17.72 16.43
C SER A 235 -1.41 -17.00 17.78
N VAL A 236 -0.25 -16.40 18.12
CA VAL A 236 -0.08 -15.59 19.34
C VAL A 236 -0.97 -14.35 19.39
N LEU A 237 -1.47 -13.89 18.25
CA LEU A 237 -2.33 -12.71 18.13
C LEU A 237 -3.80 -12.99 18.49
N VAL A 238 -4.16 -14.25 18.77
CA VAL A 238 -5.55 -14.69 19.02
C VAL A 238 -6.27 -13.85 20.08
N LYS A 239 -5.55 -13.38 21.10
CA LYS A 239 -6.12 -12.58 22.19
C LYS A 239 -6.62 -11.21 21.78
N HIS A 240 -6.05 -10.61 20.73
CA HIS A 240 -6.27 -9.20 20.41
C HIS A 240 -6.69 -8.98 18.96
N PHE A 241 -6.08 -9.66 17.99
CA PHE A 241 -6.26 -9.34 16.57
C PHE A 241 -6.87 -10.44 15.74
N LEU A 242 -6.88 -11.72 16.15
CA LEU A 242 -7.58 -12.73 15.35
C LEU A 242 -9.08 -12.72 15.69
N SER A 243 -9.91 -12.89 14.67
CA SER A 243 -11.29 -13.27 14.90
C SER A 243 -11.32 -14.74 15.27
N ASP A 244 -11.86 -15.04 16.44
CA ASP A 244 -12.17 -16.41 16.79
C ASP A 244 -13.46 -16.82 16.05
N ILE A 245 -13.43 -17.99 15.43
CA ILE A 245 -14.61 -18.60 14.78
C ILE A 245 -15.17 -19.69 15.71
N THR A 246 -14.50 -20.02 16.82
CA THR A 246 -15.05 -20.91 17.82
C THR A 246 -16.22 -20.22 18.52
N GLY A 247 -17.41 -20.79 18.36
CA GLY A 247 -18.57 -20.39 19.15
C GLY A 247 -18.32 -20.67 20.63
N PRO A 248 -19.17 -20.18 21.55
CA PRO A 248 -18.96 -20.31 23.00
C PRO A 248 -18.93 -21.75 23.57
N ASN A 249 -18.81 -22.80 22.76
CA ASN A 249 -18.83 -24.21 23.20
C ASN A 249 -17.92 -25.15 22.37
N ASP A 250 -16.68 -24.79 22.05
CA ASP A 250 -15.67 -25.76 21.58
C ASP A 250 -14.31 -25.57 22.28
#